data_AF-A0A1Y5E3Z2-F1
#
_entry.id   AF-A0A1Y5E3Z2-F1
#
_cell.length_a   1.000
_cell.length_b   1.000
_cell.length_c   1.000
_cell.angle_alpha   90.00
_cell.angle_beta   90.00
_cell.angle_gamma   90.00
#
_symmetry.space_group_name_H-M   'P 1'
#
loop_
_entity.id
_entity.type
_entity.pdbx_description
1 polymer ?
#
loop_
_entity_poly.entity_id
_entity_poly.type
_entity_poly.pdbx_seq_one_letter_code
_entity_poly.pdbx_strand_id
1 'polypeptide(L)'
;MFAFTFSVATFVTLFILAILWLQEGIWKTFQQRTANAIIAIEDKLDIHNNEQTSESIKPYLVYKQWQTNRPATKELIAEYVSNSLKTTVLYPYFPLMLVVLIF
;
A
#
# COMPACT_ATOMS: atom_id res chain seq x y z
N MET A 1 -40.48 3.23 8.03
CA MET A 1 -39.44 2.35 8.63
C MET A 1 -38.56 1.73 7.55
N PHE A 2 -39.11 1.04 6.54
CA PHE A 2 -38.33 0.43 5.44
C PHE A 2 -37.38 1.38 4.68
N ALA A 3 -37.82 2.60 4.31
CA ALA A 3 -36.97 3.56 3.61
C ALA A 3 -35.74 4.03 4.43
N PHE A 4 -35.90 4.14 5.76
CA PHE A 4 -34.80 4.51 6.66
C PHE A 4 -33.79 3.37 6.79
N THR A 5 -34.26 2.13 6.95
CA THR A 5 -33.39 0.95 7.00
C THR A 5 -32.60 0.77 5.71
N PHE A 6 -33.23 1.03 4.56
CA PHE A 6 -32.57 0.99 3.25
C PHE A 6 -31.44 2.02 3.17
N SER A 7 -31.74 3.28 3.52
CA SER A 7 -30.75 4.36 3.56
C SER A 7 -29.54 4.03 4.47
N VAL A 8 -29.79 3.51 5.67
CA VAL A 8 -28.72 3.11 6.60
C VAL A 8 -27.88 1.97 6.02
N ALA A 9 -28.51 0.95 5.42
CA ALA A 9 -27.79 -0.18 4.82
C ALA A 9 -26.88 0.27 3.66
N THR A 10 -27.33 1.21 2.82
CA THR A 10 -26.51 1.80 1.75
C THR A 10 -25.28 2.51 2.30
N PHE A 11 -25.43 3.38 3.32
CA PHE A 11 -24.30 4.07 3.93
C PHE A 11 -23.31 3.12 4.59
N VAL A 12 -23.81 2.10 5.30
CA VAL A 12 -22.95 1.07 5.92
C VAL A 12 -22.17 0.31 4.84
N THR A 13 -22.82 -0.06 3.74
CA THR A 13 -22.18 -0.78 2.64
C THR A 13 -21.09 0.05 1.96
N LEU A 14 -21.37 1.32 1.67
CA LEU A 14 -20.36 2.25 1.13
C LEU A 14 -19.18 2.43 2.08
N PHE A 15 -19.44 2.51 3.38
CA PHE A 15 -18.38 2.65 4.38
C PHE A 15 -17.49 1.40 4.46
N ILE A 16 -18.08 0.20 4.40
CA ILE A 16 -17.34 -1.05 4.33
C ILE A 16 -16.48 -1.10 3.06
N LEU A 17 -17.04 -0.75 1.89
CA LEU A 17 -16.29 -0.70 0.63
C LEU A 17 -15.14 0.29 0.70
N ALA A 18 -15.33 1.47 1.31
CA ALA A 18 -14.28 2.46 1.49
C ALA A 18 -13.15 1.95 2.41
N ILE A 19 -13.48 1.24 3.49
CA ILE A 19 -12.48 0.62 4.38
C ILE A 19 -11.69 -0.45 3.63
N LEU A 20 -12.37 -1.35 2.91
CA LEU A 20 -11.71 -2.40 2.13
C LEU A 20 -10.79 -1.80 1.06
N TRP A 21 -11.25 -0.74 0.39
CA TRP A 21 -10.47 -0.01 -0.60
C TRP A 21 -9.19 0.58 -0.01
N LEU A 22 -9.29 1.23 1.15
CA LEU A 22 -8.13 1.78 1.85
C LEU A 22 -7.17 0.67 2.32
N GLN A 23 -7.71 -0.43 2.84
CA GLN A 23 -6.92 -1.57 3.29
C GLN A 23 -6.12 -2.20 2.14
N GLU A 24 -6.70 -2.32 0.95
CA GLU A 24 -5.98 -2.82 -0.21
C GLU A 24 -4.86 -1.85 -0.65
N GLY A 25 -5.09 -0.54 -0.60
CA GLY A 25 -4.03 0.44 -0.88
C GLY A 25 -2.85 0.36 0.10
N ILE A 26 -3.14 0.13 1.39
CA ILE A 26 -2.10 -0.14 2.40
C ILE A 26 -1.33 -1.41 2.06
N TRP A 27 -2.03 -2.50 1.72
CA TRP A 27 -1.40 -3.77 1.33
C TRP A 27 -0.48 -3.62 0.11
N LYS A 28 -0.93 -2.92 -0.93
CA LYS A 28 -0.11 -2.64 -2.13
C LYS A 28 1.09 -1.77 -1.83
N THR A 29 0.97 -0.84 -0.87
CA THR A 29 2.12 -0.05 -0.42
C THR A 29 3.19 -0.94 0.23
N PHE A 30 2.78 -1.83 1.13
CA PHE A 30 3.71 -2.79 1.73
C PHE A 30 4.34 -3.71 0.68
N GLN A 31 3.54 -4.21 -0.26
CA GLN A 31 4.04 -5.04 -1.37
C GLN A 31 5.10 -4.30 -2.20
N GLN A 32 4.84 -3.05 -2.57
CA GLN A 32 5.80 -2.22 -3.31
C GLN A 32 7.07 -1.96 -2.50
N ARG A 33 6.95 -1.64 -1.22
CA ARG A 33 8.12 -1.41 -0.34
C ARG A 33 9.01 -2.64 -0.25
N THR A 34 8.41 -3.82 -0.10
CA THR A 34 9.14 -5.09 -0.08
C THR A 34 9.82 -5.36 -1.42
N ALA A 35 9.12 -5.15 -2.54
CA ALA A 35 9.70 -5.33 -3.87
C ALA A 35 10.91 -4.41 -4.08
N ASN A 36 10.79 -3.12 -3.75
CA ASN A 36 11.88 -2.16 -3.84
C ASN A 36 13.07 -2.54 -2.95
N ALA A 37 12.81 -3.06 -1.75
CA ALA A 37 13.86 -3.52 -0.86
C ALA A 37 14.59 -4.76 -1.40
N ILE A 38 13.88 -5.70 -2.04
CA ILE A 38 14.49 -6.86 -2.69
C ILE A 38 15.38 -6.41 -3.85
N ILE A 39 14.87 -5.53 -4.73
CA ILE A 39 15.66 -4.97 -5.84
C ILE A 39 16.93 -4.29 -5.32
N ALA A 40 16.83 -3.52 -4.23
CA ALA A 40 17.99 -2.86 -3.62
C ALA A 40 19.00 -3.84 -2.99
N ILE A 41 18.55 -5.02 -2.55
CA ILE A 41 19.44 -6.11 -2.12
C ILE A 41 20.14 -6.73 -3.34
N GLU A 42 19.38 -7.06 -4.39
CA GLU A 42 19.88 -7.68 -5.61
C GLU A 42 20.95 -6.80 -6.27
N ASP A 43 20.69 -5.50 -6.43
CA ASP A 43 21.64 -4.53 -6.99
C ASP A 43 22.96 -4.47 -6.19
N LYS A 44 22.87 -4.44 -4.86
CA LYS A 44 24.06 -4.44 -3.98
C LYS A 44 24.83 -5.75 -4.01
N LEU A 45 24.14 -6.87 -4.20
CA LEU A 45 24.77 -8.18 -4.30
C LEU A 45 25.46 -8.36 -5.65
N ASP A 46 24.88 -7.83 -6.73
CA ASP A 46 25.48 -7.82 -8.07
C ASP A 46 26.78 -6.99 -8.10
N ILE A 47 26.78 -5.81 -7.47
CA ILE A 47 27.98 -4.95 -7.36
C ILE A 47 29.11 -5.62 -6.55
N HIS A 48 28.77 -6.34 -5.48
CA HIS A 48 29.76 -7.02 -4.62
C HIS A 48 30.42 -8.26 -5.26
N ASN A 49 29.95 -8.74 -6.41
CA ASN A 49 30.63 -9.80 -7.16
C ASN A 49 31.89 -9.32 -7.90
N ASN A 50 32.08 -8.01 -8.11
CA ASN A 50 33.20 -7.49 -8.90
C ASN A 50 34.34 -6.87 -8.09
N GLU A 51 34.13 -6.43 -6.84
CA GLU A 51 35.20 -5.85 -6.02
C GLU A 51 35.13 -6.31 -4.56
N GLN A 52 36.23 -6.92 -4.11
CA GLN A 52 36.48 -7.21 -2.71
C GLN A 52 36.35 -5.94 -1.86
N THR A 53 35.78 -6.10 -0.66
CA THR A 53 35.96 -5.25 0.53
C THR A 53 34.94 -4.13 0.74
N SER A 54 33.96 -4.40 1.62
CA SER A 54 33.71 -3.57 2.80
C SER A 54 32.61 -4.22 3.65
N GLU A 55 32.98 -4.76 4.82
CA GLU A 55 32.07 -5.39 5.80
C GLU A 55 30.95 -4.46 6.35
N SER A 56 30.88 -3.21 5.88
CA SER A 56 30.02 -2.17 6.44
C SER A 56 28.59 -2.17 5.86
N ILE A 57 28.37 -2.69 4.64
CA ILE A 57 27.05 -2.65 4.00
C ILE A 57 26.44 -4.05 4.01
N LYS A 58 25.80 -4.41 5.12
CA LYS A 58 25.04 -5.66 5.25
C LYS A 58 23.73 -5.56 4.46
N PRO A 59 23.58 -6.23 3.31
CA PRO A 59 22.39 -6.08 2.46
C PRO A 59 21.11 -6.62 3.14
N TYR A 60 21.25 -7.51 4.12
CA TYR A 60 20.13 -8.19 4.79
C TYR A 60 19.39 -7.37 5.87
N LEU A 61 19.70 -6.08 6.05
CA LEU A 61 19.12 -5.25 7.12
C LEU A 61 18.01 -4.30 6.65
N VAL A 62 17.16 -4.73 5.71
CA VAL A 62 16.06 -3.93 5.13
C VAL A 62 15.19 -3.25 6.18
N TYR A 63 14.66 -4.01 7.14
CA TYR A 63 13.77 -3.46 8.17
C TYR A 63 14.47 -2.49 9.11
N LYS A 64 15.76 -2.72 9.40
CA LYS A 64 16.57 -1.84 10.24
C LYS A 64 16.89 -0.53 9.51
N GLN A 65 17.23 -0.60 8.21
CA GLN A 65 17.43 0.56 7.35
C GLN A 65 16.15 1.38 7.21
N TRP A 66 14.99 0.74 7.05
CA TRP A 66 13.71 1.42 7.00
C TRP A 66 13.36 2.11 8.33
N GLN A 67 13.62 1.46 9.48
CA GLN A 67 13.37 2.05 10.80
C GLN A 67 14.21 3.32 11.01
N THR A 68 15.48 3.33 10.57
CA THR A 68 16.37 4.50 10.68
C THR A 68 16.00 5.62 9.71
N ASN A 69 15.54 5.28 8.50
CA ASN A 69 15.19 6.25 7.45
C ASN A 69 13.67 6.43 7.31
N ARG A 70 12.91 6.17 8.37
CA ARG A 70 11.46 6.12 8.28
C ARG A 70 10.93 7.50 7.84
N PRO A 71 10.16 7.57 6.73
CA PRO A 71 9.54 8.81 6.29
C PRO A 71 8.62 9.37 7.38
N ALA A 72 8.43 10.69 7.37
CA ALA A 72 7.52 11.32 8.31
C ALA A 72 6.09 10.76 8.14
N THR A 73 5.29 10.74 9.21
CA THR A 73 3.92 10.18 9.18
C THR A 73 3.07 10.76 8.05
N LYS A 74 3.24 12.05 7.73
CA LYS A 74 2.54 12.73 6.62
C LYS A 74 2.90 12.16 5.24
N GLU A 75 4.16 11.79 5.02
CA GLU A 75 4.63 11.20 3.77
C GLU A 75 4.13 9.76 3.63
N LEU A 76 4.07 9.01 4.75
CA LEU A 76 3.48 7.67 4.77
C LEU A 76 1.99 7.69 4.42
N ILE A 77 1.23 8.67 4.94
CA ILE A 77 -0.19 8.84 4.59
C ILE A 77 -0.33 9.15 3.10
N ALA A 78 0.50 10.06 2.57
CA ALA A 78 0.49 10.38 1.14
C ALA A 78 0.81 9.15 0.27
N GLU A 79 1.77 8.32 0.70
CA GLU A 79 2.13 7.07 0.03
C GLU A 79 0.95 6.08 0.00
N TYR A 80 0.22 5.94 1.11
CA TYR A 80 -0.97 5.08 1.18
C TYR A 80 -2.08 5.59 0.26
N VAL A 81 -2.39 6.88 0.30
CA VAL A 81 -3.42 7.48 -0.56
C VAL A 81 -3.05 7.31 -2.04
N SER A 82 -1.79 7.59 -2.40
CA SER A 82 -1.33 7.42 -3.78
C SER A 82 -1.42 5.98 -4.27
N ASN A 83 -1.15 5.00 -3.40
CA ASN A 83 -1.28 3.58 -3.76
C ASN A 83 -2.75 3.13 -3.83
N SER A 84 -3.64 3.67 -3.00
CA SER A 84 -5.09 3.42 -3.09
C SER A 84 -5.69 3.90 -4.42
N LEU A 85 -5.13 4.96 -5.02
CA LEU A 85 -5.58 5.52 -6.28
C LEU A 85 -5.05 4.80 -7.53
N LYS A 86 -4.16 3.82 -7.37
CA LYS A 86 -3.69 3.03 -8.51
C LYS A 86 -4.85 2.28 -9.14
N THR A 87 -4.84 2.19 -10.47
CA THR A 87 -5.90 1.51 -11.25
C THR A 87 -6.16 0.09 -10.75
N THR A 88 -5.12 -0.63 -10.30
CA THR A 88 -5.23 -1.99 -9.76
C THR A 88 -6.06 -2.08 -8.48
N VAL A 89 -6.09 -1.01 -7.68
CA VAL A 89 -6.83 -0.93 -6.41
C VAL A 89 -8.16 -0.21 -6.61
N LEU A 90 -8.23 0.79 -7.50
CA LEU A 90 -9.45 1.55 -7.80
C LEU A 90 -10.50 0.71 -8.55
N TYR A 91 -10.06 -0.13 -9.50
CA TYR A 91 -10.93 -0.90 -10.39
C TYR A 91 -11.98 -1.76 -9.68
N PRO A 92 -11.68 -2.51 -8.61
CA PRO A 92 -12.72 -3.31 -7.94
C PRO A 92 -13.72 -2.45 -7.15
N TYR A 93 -13.27 -1.41 -6.44
CA TYR A 93 -14.13 -0.70 -5.48
C TYR A 93 -14.95 0.44 -6.10
N PHE A 94 -14.39 1.17 -7.06
CA PHE A 94 -15.09 2.31 -7.64
C PHE A 94 -16.39 1.92 -8.37
N PRO A 95 -16.41 0.88 -9.23
CA PRO A 95 -17.65 0.38 -9.83
C PRO A 95 -18.63 -0.20 -8.80
N LEU A 96 -18.13 -0.90 -7.77
CA LEU A 96 -18.99 -1.44 -6.71
C LEU A 96 -19.69 -0.31 -5.94
N MET A 97 -18.98 0.77 -5.60
CA MET A 97 -19.58 1.94 -4.96
C MET A 97 -20.62 2.61 -5.87
N LEU A 98 -20.37 2.68 -7.19
CA LEU A 98 -21.37 3.19 -8.13
C LEU A 98 -22.63 2.32 -8.18
N VAL A 99 -22.49 0.99 -8.17
CA VAL A 99 -23.64 0.08 -8.13
C VAL A 99 -24.47 0.32 -6.88
N VAL A 100 -23.84 0.45 -5.71
CA VAL A 100 -24.52 0.72 -4.42
C VAL A 100 -25.22 2.10 -4.39
N LEU A 101 -24.75 3.07 -5.17
CA LEU A 101 -25.39 4.39 -5.25
C LEU A 101 -26.59 4.41 -6.21
N ILE A 102 -26.56 3.58 -7.25
CA ILE A 102 -27.61 3.54 -8.28
C ILE A 102 -28.77 2.65 -7.85
N PHE A 103 -28.48 1.56 -7.13
CA PHE A 103 -29.45 0.53 -6.73
C PHE A 103 -29.74 0.56 -5.24
#